data_AF-G4A866-F1
#
_entry.id   AF-G4A866-F1
#
_cell.length_a   1.000
_cell.length_b   1.000
_cell.length_c   1.000
_cell.angle_alpha   90.00
_cell.angle_beta   90.00
_cell.angle_gamma   90.00
#
_symmetry.space_group_name_H-M   'P 1'
#
loop_
_entity.id
_entity.type
_entity.pdbx_description
1 polymer ?
#
loop_
_entity_poly.entity_id
_entity_poly.type
_entity_poly.pdbx_seq_one_letter_code
_entity_poly.pdbx_strand_id
1 'polypeptide(L)'
;MLKTLSKLISSSISMAFLVVLGWSVAYGYGWGQSYFYGFPWWYVDVGTGNVARSFGYVIWVSIILLATYLVGLFGLKKARPFITDYCMNLLRTYILCNVFFIPVILAYILTVGKVNYLFAIFYIGITFIFTLLFKNYIRKHIGTISINTTLAFLYKNKIYVMLSTYCYFVICAFIVGYSRPHFKTVFDSLEIEGKAYYVLAKYSDTFILAKSTRATNDSFYLYKMNINFLCRVRVVNTQNVLTQPD
;
A
#
# COMPACT_ATOMS: atom_id res chain seq x y z
N MET A 1 -4.17 31.80 -4.28
CA MET A 1 -4.01 30.32 -4.38
C MET A 1 -4.02 29.64 -3.02
N LEU A 2 -3.14 29.98 -2.07
CA LEU A 2 -3.15 29.38 -0.72
C LEU A 2 -4.47 29.61 0.04
N LYS A 3 -5.07 30.80 -0.08
CA LYS A 3 -6.34 31.18 0.58
C LYS A 3 -7.55 30.36 0.10
N THR A 4 -7.52 29.89 -1.14
CA THR A 4 -8.54 29.01 -1.72
C THR A 4 -8.31 27.55 -1.34
N LEU A 5 -7.04 27.12 -1.26
CA LEU A 5 -6.67 25.80 -0.75
C LEU A 5 -7.04 25.65 0.73
N SER A 6 -6.77 26.68 1.56
CA SER A 6 -7.11 26.67 2.99
C SER A 6 -8.61 26.58 3.22
N LYS A 7 -9.42 27.25 2.39
CA LYS A 7 -10.89 27.21 2.46
C LYS A 7 -11.47 25.85 2.04
N LEU A 8 -10.75 25.11 1.18
CA LEU A 8 -11.10 23.76 0.77
C LEU A 8 -10.75 22.74 1.86
N ILE A 9 -9.57 22.88 2.47
CA ILE A 9 -9.10 22.06 3.61
C ILE A 9 -9.97 22.32 4.85
N SER A 10 -10.38 23.56 5.10
CA SER A 10 -11.20 23.94 6.26
C SER A 10 -12.70 23.69 6.06
N SER A 11 -13.10 23.07 4.96
CA SER A 11 -14.50 22.73 4.71
C SER A 11 -14.90 21.51 5.54
N SER A 12 -16.13 21.52 6.07
CA SER A 12 -16.71 20.37 6.80
C SER A 12 -16.67 19.08 5.97
N ILE A 13 -16.84 19.19 4.65
CA ILE A 13 -16.75 18.07 3.71
C ILE A 13 -15.34 17.48 3.67
N SER A 14 -14.30 18.31 3.73
CA SER A 14 -12.91 17.84 3.72
C SER A 14 -12.55 17.12 5.02
N MET A 15 -13.04 17.61 6.16
CA MET A 15 -12.82 16.91 7.43
C MET A 15 -13.57 15.59 7.51
N ALA A 16 -14.84 15.55 7.09
CA ALA A 16 -15.58 14.30 7.00
C ALA A 16 -14.89 13.30 6.06
N PHE A 17 -14.38 13.78 4.92
CA PHE A 17 -13.59 12.97 4.00
C PHE A 17 -12.33 12.39 4.64
N LEU A 18 -11.54 13.19 5.37
CA LEU A 18 -10.33 12.71 6.05
C LEU A 18 -10.63 11.67 7.13
N VAL A 19 -11.72 11.84 7.87
CA VAL A 19 -12.16 10.86 8.86
C VAL A 19 -12.51 9.55 8.18
N VAL A 20 -13.40 9.56 7.17
CA VAL A 20 -13.79 8.36 6.42
C VAL A 20 -12.58 7.70 5.78
N LEU A 21 -11.70 8.49 5.15
CA LEU A 21 -10.46 8.02 4.55
C LEU A 21 -9.59 7.28 5.59
N GLY A 22 -9.46 7.82 6.79
CA GLY A 22 -8.63 7.22 7.83
C GLY A 22 -9.12 5.89 8.34
N TRP A 23 -10.42 5.81 8.61
CA TRP A 23 -11.03 4.54 8.97
C TRP A 23 -10.89 3.52 7.84
N SER A 24 -11.18 3.90 6.60
CA SER A 24 -11.06 3.00 5.45
C SER A 24 -9.63 2.55 5.17
N VAL A 25 -8.63 3.42 5.36
CA VAL A 25 -7.20 3.06 5.24
C VAL A 25 -6.81 2.05 6.31
N ALA A 26 -7.29 2.23 7.54
CA ALA A 26 -6.99 1.29 8.62
C ALA A 26 -7.67 -0.08 8.42
N TYR A 27 -8.93 -0.09 7.96
CA TYR A 27 -9.61 -1.32 7.57
C TYR A 27 -8.92 -2.00 6.38
N GLY A 28 -8.60 -1.25 5.33
CA GLY A 28 -7.89 -1.76 4.16
C GLY A 28 -6.56 -2.41 4.54
N TYR A 29 -5.77 -1.74 5.41
CA TYR A 29 -4.55 -2.29 5.96
C TYR A 29 -4.79 -3.59 6.76
N GLY A 30 -5.81 -3.62 7.62
CA GLY A 30 -6.15 -4.81 8.39
C GLY A 30 -6.63 -5.98 7.52
N TRP A 31 -7.42 -5.71 6.48
CA TRP A 31 -7.84 -6.69 5.49
C TRP A 31 -6.66 -7.26 4.70
N GLY A 32 -5.65 -6.45 4.38
CA GLY A 32 -4.41 -6.94 3.78
C GLY A 32 -3.70 -7.96 4.68
N GLN A 33 -3.65 -7.72 5.98
CA GLN A 33 -3.08 -8.67 6.95
C GLN A 33 -3.91 -9.94 7.09
N SER A 34 -5.23 -9.81 7.15
CA SER A 34 -6.19 -10.93 7.16
C SER A 34 -6.00 -11.82 5.93
N TYR A 35 -5.88 -11.21 4.75
CA TYR A 35 -5.67 -11.95 3.51
C TYR A 35 -4.30 -12.67 3.49
N PHE A 36 -3.25 -12.04 4.02
CA PHE A 36 -1.93 -12.69 4.12
C PHE A 36 -1.94 -13.90 5.07
N TYR A 37 -2.50 -13.74 6.27
CA TYR A 37 -2.46 -14.79 7.29
C TYR A 37 -3.55 -15.84 7.12
N GLY A 38 -4.61 -15.57 6.36
CA GLY A 38 -5.71 -16.50 6.07
C GLY A 38 -6.86 -16.46 7.09
N PHE A 39 -6.82 -15.59 8.10
CA PHE A 39 -7.92 -15.46 9.07
C PHE A 39 -9.06 -14.60 8.50
N PRO A 40 -10.32 -14.79 8.95
CA PRO A 40 -11.45 -14.05 8.37
C PRO A 40 -11.41 -12.54 8.60
N TRP A 41 -11.72 -11.78 7.54
CA TRP A 41 -11.71 -10.32 7.51
C TRP A 41 -12.67 -9.63 8.48
N TRP A 42 -13.75 -10.28 8.94
CA TRP A 42 -14.69 -9.72 9.92
C TRP A 42 -14.12 -9.63 11.34
N TYR A 43 -12.96 -10.25 11.62
CA TYR A 43 -12.24 -10.09 12.89
C TYR A 43 -11.28 -8.90 12.91
N VAL A 44 -11.17 -8.17 11.80
CA VAL A 44 -10.36 -6.94 11.73
C VAL A 44 -11.09 -5.84 12.49
N ASP A 45 -10.63 -5.55 13.71
CA ASP A 45 -11.13 -4.45 14.51
C ASP A 45 -10.14 -3.28 14.57
N VAL A 46 -10.59 -2.11 14.14
CA VAL A 46 -9.75 -0.94 13.94
C VAL A 46 -9.93 0.00 15.13
N GLY A 47 -8.88 0.17 15.94
CA GLY A 47 -8.81 1.24 16.92
C GLY A 47 -8.20 2.52 16.36
N THR A 48 -8.32 3.63 17.08
CA THR A 48 -7.69 4.93 16.74
C THR A 48 -6.17 4.82 16.53
N GLY A 49 -5.49 3.99 17.34
CA GLY A 49 -4.06 3.72 17.19
C GLY A 49 -3.69 3.00 15.89
N ASN A 50 -4.62 2.20 15.33
CA ASN A 50 -4.40 1.54 14.03
C ASN A 50 -4.52 2.53 12.88
N VAL A 51 -5.40 3.54 12.99
CA VAL A 51 -5.57 4.62 11.99
C VAL A 51 -4.29 5.44 11.81
N ALA A 52 -3.69 5.90 12.90
CA ALA A 52 -2.46 6.69 12.81
C ALA A 52 -1.30 5.90 12.17
N ARG A 53 -1.18 4.62 12.52
CA ARG A 53 -0.11 3.74 12.03
C ARG A 53 -0.29 3.38 10.55
N SER A 54 -1.50 3.02 10.13
CA SER A 54 -1.78 2.67 8.73
C SER A 54 -1.58 3.88 7.81
N PHE A 55 -2.04 5.07 8.20
CA PHE A 55 -1.74 6.31 7.49
C PHE A 55 -0.24 6.59 7.40
N GLY A 56 0.48 6.44 8.51
CA GLY A 56 1.92 6.65 8.54
C GLY A 56 2.64 5.79 7.50
N TYR A 57 2.26 4.50 7.38
CA TYR A 57 2.83 3.64 6.34
C TYR A 57 2.48 4.08 4.91
N VAL A 58 1.21 4.41 4.65
CA VAL A 58 0.77 4.85 3.31
C VAL A 58 1.48 6.15 2.90
N ILE A 59 1.62 7.10 3.84
CA ILE A 59 2.36 8.35 3.62
C ILE A 59 3.83 8.06 3.36
N TRP A 60 4.45 7.18 4.14
CA TRP A 60 5.86 6.81 3.96
C TRP A 60 6.12 6.19 2.58
N VAL A 61 5.28 5.24 2.17
CA VAL A 61 5.34 4.65 0.82
C VAL A 61 5.16 5.72 -0.25
N SER A 62 4.22 6.65 -0.05
CA SER A 62 4.00 7.76 -0.98
C SER A 62 5.21 8.69 -1.10
N ILE A 63 5.91 8.97 0.01
CA ILE A 63 7.15 9.76 0.01
C ILE A 63 8.26 9.04 -0.76
N ILE A 64 8.42 7.73 -0.56
CA ILE A 64 9.41 6.92 -1.31
C ILE A 64 9.10 6.95 -2.81
N LEU A 65 7.83 6.79 -3.18
CA LEU A 65 7.40 6.88 -4.58
C LEU A 65 7.66 8.27 -5.17
N LEU A 66 7.39 9.33 -4.42
CA LEU A 66 7.68 10.70 -4.84
C LEU A 66 9.18 10.92 -5.03
N ALA A 67 10.02 10.46 -4.09
CA ALA A 67 11.46 10.59 -4.16
C ALA A 67 12.03 9.83 -5.39
N THR A 68 11.61 8.59 -5.60
CA THR A 68 12.04 7.78 -6.77
C THR A 68 11.60 8.43 -8.09
N TYR A 69 10.39 9.00 -8.14
CA TYR A 69 9.92 9.77 -9.30
C TYR A 69 10.77 11.03 -9.56
N LEU A 70 11.11 11.80 -8.52
CA LEU A 70 11.96 12.99 -8.64
C LEU A 70 13.38 12.64 -9.13
N VAL A 71 13.94 11.54 -8.63
CA VAL A 71 15.24 11.01 -9.10
C VAL A 71 15.13 10.62 -10.59
N GLY A 72 14.06 9.93 -10.99
CA GLY A 72 13.79 9.60 -12.39
C GLY A 72 13.68 10.84 -13.29
N LEU A 73 12.97 11.87 -12.84
CA LEU A 73 12.86 13.16 -13.55
C LEU A 73 14.21 13.87 -13.68
N PHE A 74 15.03 13.84 -12.63
CA PHE A 74 16.38 14.41 -12.67
C PHE A 74 17.27 13.67 -13.68
N GLY A 75 17.23 12.33 -13.67
CA GLY A 75 17.93 11.50 -14.66
C GLY A 75 17.47 11.82 -16.09
N LEU A 76 16.17 11.95 -16.30
CA LEU A 76 15.58 12.38 -17.57
C LEU A 76 16.06 13.76 -18.02
N LYS A 77 16.11 14.74 -17.12
CA LYS A 77 16.58 16.08 -17.44
C LYS A 77 18.07 16.08 -17.83
N LYS A 78 18.88 15.25 -17.17
CA LYS A 78 20.31 15.08 -17.48
C LYS A 78 20.55 14.31 -18.78
N ALA A 79 19.65 13.39 -19.16
CA ALA A 79 19.72 12.64 -20.41
C ALA A 79 19.20 13.41 -21.63
N ARG A 80 18.44 14.49 -21.43
CA ARG A 80 17.89 15.34 -22.48
C ARG A 80 18.88 15.79 -23.57
N PRO A 81 20.13 16.23 -23.28
CA PRO A 81 21.06 16.64 -24.34
C PRO A 81 21.60 15.47 -25.19
N PHE A 82 21.44 14.22 -24.76
CA PHE A 82 21.97 13.04 -25.47
C PHE A 82 20.90 12.28 -26.26
N ILE A 83 19.64 12.70 -26.19
CA ILE A 83 18.48 11.94 -26.71
C ILE A 83 17.58 12.85 -27.54
N THR A 84 17.19 12.40 -28.73
CA THR A 84 16.23 13.09 -29.62
C THR A 84 14.88 13.33 -28.93
N ASP A 85 14.22 14.46 -29.22
CA ASP A 85 12.91 14.83 -28.64
C ASP A 85 11.83 13.75 -28.82
N TYR A 86 11.91 12.96 -29.89
CA TYR A 86 11.03 11.80 -30.11
C TYR A 86 11.20 10.74 -29.01
N CYS A 87 12.45 10.31 -28.75
CA CYS A 87 12.76 9.31 -27.74
C CYS A 87 12.45 9.80 -26.33
N MET A 88 12.66 11.09 -26.05
CA MET A 88 12.29 11.70 -24.77
C MET A 88 10.78 11.64 -24.51
N ASN A 89 9.95 11.90 -25.54
CA ASN A 89 8.50 11.80 -25.42
C ASN A 89 8.02 10.35 -25.28
N LEU A 90 8.66 9.42 -25.98
CA LEU A 90 8.36 7.99 -25.87
C LEU A 90 8.70 7.48 -24.47
N LEU A 91 9.86 7.86 -23.92
CA LEU A 91 10.28 7.45 -22.58
C LEU A 91 9.39 8.06 -21.47
N ARG A 92 8.98 9.32 -21.60
CA ARG A 92 8.00 9.93 -20.68
C ARG A 92 6.66 9.19 -20.68
N THR A 93 6.17 8.86 -21.87
CA THR A 93 4.92 8.09 -22.05
C THR A 93 5.07 6.70 -21.43
N TYR A 94 6.22 6.04 -21.66
CA TYR A 94 6.54 4.73 -21.09
C TYR A 94 6.52 4.75 -19.57
N ILE A 95 7.14 5.77 -18.96
CA ILE A 95 7.14 5.93 -17.50
C ILE A 95 5.72 6.16 -16.98
N LEU A 96 4.92 7.01 -17.62
CA LEU A 96 3.52 7.24 -17.21
C LEU A 96 2.69 5.95 -17.25
N CYS A 97 2.83 5.17 -18.33
CA CYS A 97 2.16 3.88 -18.46
C CYS A 97 2.64 2.90 -17.39
N ASN A 98 3.95 2.81 -17.12
CA ASN A 98 4.46 1.94 -16.06
C ASN A 98 3.88 2.32 -14.70
N VAL A 99 3.86 3.61 -14.34
CA VAL A 99 3.27 4.09 -13.09
C VAL A 99 1.79 3.68 -12.97
N PHE A 100 1.02 3.78 -14.05
CA PHE A 100 -0.36 3.34 -14.08
C PHE A 100 -0.52 1.83 -13.84
N PHE A 101 0.41 1.00 -14.35
CA PHE A 101 0.36 -0.45 -14.21
C PHE A 101 1.11 -1.02 -12.99
N ILE A 102 1.77 -0.20 -12.16
CA ILE A 102 2.40 -0.63 -10.90
C ILE A 102 1.45 -1.44 -10.00
N PRO A 103 0.17 -1.05 -9.79
CA PRO A 103 -0.76 -1.83 -8.98
C PRO A 103 -0.98 -3.27 -9.49
N VAL A 104 -0.90 -3.49 -10.82
CA VAL A 104 -1.06 -4.81 -11.42
C VAL A 104 0.15 -5.71 -11.11
N ILE A 105 1.37 -5.16 -11.16
CA ILE A 105 2.57 -5.91 -10.75
C ILE A 105 2.49 -6.25 -9.28
N LEU A 106 2.16 -5.27 -8.43
CA LEU A 106 2.03 -5.50 -7.00
C LEU A 106 0.99 -6.59 -6.74
N ALA A 107 -0.21 -6.51 -7.34
CA ALA A 107 -1.22 -7.55 -7.19
C ALA A 107 -0.69 -8.94 -7.59
N TYR A 108 0.02 -9.07 -8.72
CA TYR A 108 0.58 -10.36 -9.14
C TYR A 108 1.66 -10.90 -8.18
N ILE A 109 2.62 -10.04 -7.79
CA ILE A 109 3.70 -10.42 -6.87
C ILE A 109 3.12 -10.85 -5.52
N LEU A 110 2.11 -10.13 -5.05
CA LEU A 110 1.44 -10.45 -3.79
C LEU A 110 0.68 -11.78 -3.89
N THR A 111 -0.10 -12.03 -4.95
CA THR A 111 -0.89 -13.27 -5.07
C THR A 111 -0.04 -14.52 -5.30
N VAL A 112 1.04 -14.42 -6.10
CA VAL A 112 1.85 -15.58 -6.51
C VAL A 112 3.05 -15.79 -5.58
N GLY A 113 3.47 -14.76 -4.83
CA GLY A 113 4.62 -14.80 -3.92
C GLY A 113 5.98 -15.00 -4.60
N LYS A 114 6.01 -15.17 -5.93
CA LYS A 114 7.21 -15.34 -6.76
C LYS A 114 7.08 -14.53 -8.05
N VAL A 115 8.15 -13.85 -8.43
CA VAL A 115 8.23 -13.14 -9.72
C VAL A 115 8.62 -14.16 -10.79
N ASN A 116 7.66 -14.55 -11.64
CA ASN A 116 7.96 -15.36 -12.82
C ASN A 116 8.56 -14.47 -13.92
N TYR A 117 9.68 -14.91 -14.53
CA TYR A 117 10.32 -14.20 -15.64
C TYR A 117 9.35 -14.01 -16.83
N LEU A 118 8.45 -14.98 -17.08
CA LEU A 118 7.41 -14.88 -18.11
C LEU A 118 6.45 -13.72 -17.84
N PHE A 119 6.07 -13.51 -16.57
CA PHE A 119 5.20 -12.40 -16.19
C PHE A 119 5.91 -11.05 -16.35
N ALA A 120 7.20 -10.97 -15.99
CA ALA A 120 7.99 -9.76 -16.18
C ALA A 120 8.09 -9.37 -17.67
N ILE A 121 8.33 -10.36 -18.56
CA ILE A 121 8.35 -10.14 -20.00
C ILE A 121 6.98 -9.69 -20.50
N PHE A 122 5.90 -10.34 -20.06
CA PHE A 122 4.54 -9.99 -20.45
C PHE A 122 4.15 -8.57 -19.98
N TYR A 123 4.57 -8.19 -18.77
CA TYR A 123 4.39 -6.84 -18.23
C TYR A 123 5.12 -5.78 -19.07
N ILE A 124 6.40 -6.02 -19.37
CA ILE A 124 7.18 -5.11 -20.23
C ILE A 124 6.55 -5.02 -21.62
N GLY A 125 6.07 -6.14 -22.18
CA GLY A 125 5.39 -6.19 -23.46
C GLY A 125 4.09 -5.37 -23.47
N ILE A 126 3.18 -5.60 -22.51
CA ILE A 126 1.92 -4.87 -22.40
C ILE A 126 2.16 -3.39 -22.18
N THR A 127 3.05 -3.01 -21.25
CA THR A 127 3.35 -1.59 -20.99
C THR A 127 3.93 -0.91 -22.22
N PHE A 128 4.77 -1.59 -22.98
CA PHE A 128 5.33 -1.07 -24.23
C PHE A 128 4.24 -0.91 -25.32
N ILE A 129 3.34 -1.87 -25.48
CA ILE A 129 2.20 -1.76 -26.42
C ILE A 129 1.31 -0.57 -26.06
N PHE A 130 0.95 -0.44 -24.77
CA PHE A 130 0.17 0.71 -24.29
C PHE A 130 0.91 2.03 -24.52
N THR A 131 2.23 2.06 -24.32
CA THR A 131 3.04 3.23 -24.61
C THR A 131 2.94 3.63 -26.08
N LEU A 132 3.02 2.67 -27.00
CA LEU A 132 2.89 2.95 -28.44
C LEU A 132 1.51 3.47 -28.82
N LEU A 133 0.44 2.95 -28.20
CA LEU A 133 -0.93 3.40 -28.43
C LEU A 133 -1.17 4.83 -27.92
N PHE A 134 -0.68 5.15 -26.72
CA PHE A 134 -0.98 6.41 -26.05
C PHE A 134 0.06 7.51 -26.28
N LYS A 135 1.20 7.24 -26.95
CA LYS A 135 2.29 8.22 -27.17
C LYS A 135 1.82 9.53 -27.78
N ASN A 136 0.92 9.47 -28.77
CA ASN A 136 0.45 10.65 -29.48
C ASN A 136 -0.55 11.46 -28.65
N TYR A 137 -1.40 10.77 -27.89
CA TYR A 137 -2.40 11.37 -27.01
C TYR A 137 -1.72 12.12 -25.85
N ILE A 138 -0.77 11.44 -25.18
CA ILE A 138 -0.04 12.00 -24.05
C ILE A 138 0.81 13.20 -24.50
N ARG A 139 1.53 13.09 -25.62
CA ARG A 139 2.33 14.21 -26.18
C ARG A 139 1.48 15.47 -26.41
N LYS A 140 0.28 15.32 -26.94
CA LYS A 140 -0.61 16.46 -27.26
C LYS A 140 -1.09 17.18 -26.00
N HIS A 141 -1.38 16.45 -24.92
CA HIS A 141 -1.93 17.02 -23.70
C HIS A 141 -0.88 17.46 -22.67
N ILE A 142 0.32 16.86 -22.67
CA ILE A 142 1.34 17.13 -21.63
C ILE A 142 1.95 18.54 -21.73
N GLY A 143 2.06 19.09 -22.94
CA GLY A 143 2.59 20.43 -23.18
C GLY A 143 1.64 21.56 -22.74
N THR A 144 0.35 21.27 -22.57
CA THR A 144 -0.69 22.23 -22.16
C THR A 144 -0.98 22.21 -20.66
N ILE A 145 -0.28 21.38 -19.89
CA ILE A 145 -0.48 21.26 -18.44
C ILE A 145 0.21 22.44 -17.75
N SER A 146 -0.51 23.56 -17.64
CA SER A 146 -0.14 24.65 -16.74
C SER A 146 -0.62 24.33 -15.32
N ILE A 147 0.12 24.77 -14.30
CA ILE A 147 -0.27 24.60 -12.89
C ILE A 147 -1.67 25.19 -12.65
N ASN A 148 -1.97 26.33 -13.28
CA ASN A 148 -3.26 27.00 -13.16
C ASN A 148 -4.41 26.19 -13.79
N THR A 149 -4.22 25.63 -14.98
CA THR A 149 -5.25 24.77 -15.61
C THR A 149 -5.47 23.49 -14.82
N THR A 150 -4.41 22.93 -14.23
CA THR A 150 -4.48 21.74 -13.38
C THR A 150 -5.26 22.04 -12.08
N LEU A 151 -4.97 23.15 -11.40
CA LEU A 151 -5.70 23.56 -10.20
C LEU A 151 -7.17 23.90 -10.49
N ALA A 152 -7.45 24.57 -11.60
CA ALA A 152 -8.82 24.84 -12.03
C ALA A 152 -9.58 23.54 -12.30
N PHE A 153 -8.95 22.56 -12.94
CA PHE A 153 -9.51 21.23 -13.17
C PHE A 153 -9.79 20.49 -11.85
N LEU A 154 -8.83 20.47 -10.92
CA LEU A 154 -8.99 19.83 -9.61
C LEU A 154 -10.15 20.45 -8.82
N TYR A 155 -10.30 21.77 -8.89
CA TYR A 155 -11.39 22.47 -8.21
C TYR A 155 -12.75 22.17 -8.86
N LYS A 156 -12.82 22.20 -10.20
CA LYS A 156 -14.03 21.89 -10.96
C LYS A 156 -14.50 20.45 -10.74
N ASN A 157 -13.55 19.51 -10.65
CA ASN A 157 -13.81 18.07 -10.52
C ASN A 157 -13.51 17.53 -9.10
N LYS A 158 -13.71 18.36 -8.07
CA LYS A 158 -13.34 18.03 -6.67
C LYS A 158 -13.84 16.67 -6.18
N ILE A 159 -15.04 16.26 -6.58
CA ILE A 159 -15.65 14.98 -6.17
C ILE A 159 -14.87 13.80 -6.75
N TYR A 160 -14.55 13.84 -8.05
CA TYR A 160 -13.77 12.81 -8.72
C TYR A 160 -12.35 12.71 -8.15
N VAL A 161 -11.74 13.86 -7.80
CA VAL A 161 -10.42 13.89 -7.16
C VAL A 161 -10.46 13.26 -5.77
N MET A 162 -11.46 13.59 -4.94
CA MET A 162 -11.64 12.98 -3.62
C MET A 162 -11.86 11.46 -3.74
N LEU A 163 -12.71 11.01 -4.66
CA LEU A 163 -12.96 9.59 -4.89
C LEU A 163 -11.70 8.85 -5.36
N SER A 164 -10.97 9.42 -6.32
CA SER A 164 -9.71 8.84 -6.80
C SER A 164 -8.65 8.76 -5.70
N THR A 165 -8.54 9.81 -4.87
CA THR A 165 -7.63 9.83 -3.72
C THR A 165 -8.03 8.77 -2.70
N TYR A 166 -9.32 8.62 -2.43
CA TYR A 166 -9.84 7.58 -1.55
C TYR A 166 -9.46 6.18 -2.02
N CYS A 167 -9.75 5.85 -3.29
CA CYS A 167 -9.41 4.56 -3.86
C CYS A 167 -7.90 4.29 -3.80
N TYR A 168 -7.08 5.29 -4.14
CA TYR A 168 -5.62 5.17 -4.08
C TYR A 168 -5.14 4.82 -2.67
N PHE A 169 -5.55 5.59 -1.66
CA PHE A 169 -5.12 5.37 -0.28
C PHE A 169 -5.58 4.01 0.27
N VAL A 170 -6.82 3.59 0.00
CA VAL A 170 -7.34 2.30 0.48
C VAL A 170 -6.62 1.13 -0.18
N ILE A 171 -6.39 1.18 -1.51
CA ILE A 171 -5.66 0.13 -2.23
C ILE A 171 -4.21 0.07 -1.73
N CYS A 172 -3.54 1.22 -1.59
CA CYS A 172 -2.19 1.26 -1.04
C CYS A 172 -2.15 0.70 0.39
N ALA A 173 -3.11 1.04 1.23
CA ALA A 173 -3.20 0.52 2.59
C ALA A 173 -3.32 -1.01 2.60
N PHE A 174 -4.17 -1.56 1.74
CA PHE A 174 -4.31 -3.01 1.58
C PHE A 174 -3.01 -3.69 1.16
N ILE A 175 -2.35 -3.16 0.12
CA ILE A 175 -1.06 -3.65 -0.38
C ILE A 175 0.01 -3.62 0.72
N VAL A 176 0.06 -2.54 1.50
CA VAL A 176 0.99 -2.39 2.61
C VAL A 176 0.68 -3.37 3.74
N GLY A 177 -0.60 -3.53 4.07
CA GLY A 177 -1.07 -4.48 5.08
C GLY A 177 -0.69 -5.92 4.72
N TYR A 178 -0.84 -6.28 3.45
CA TYR A 178 -0.48 -7.59 2.92
C TYR A 178 1.04 -7.80 2.85
N SER A 179 1.79 -6.80 2.39
CA SER A 179 3.25 -6.92 2.21
C SER A 179 4.02 -6.93 3.52
N ARG A 180 3.57 -6.20 4.56
CA ARG A 180 4.31 -6.07 5.83
C ARG A 180 4.68 -7.41 6.49
N PRO A 181 3.76 -8.39 6.62
CA PRO A 181 4.09 -9.72 7.14
C PRO A 181 5.26 -10.41 6.45
N HIS A 182 5.47 -10.23 5.14
CA HIS A 182 6.60 -10.83 4.43
C HIS A 182 7.97 -10.34 4.93
N PHE A 183 8.04 -9.13 5.48
CA PHE A 183 9.27 -8.54 6.00
C PHE A 183 9.44 -8.75 7.51
N LYS A 184 8.48 -9.39 8.18
CA LYS A 184 8.51 -9.61 9.63
C LYS A 184 9.33 -10.86 9.97
N THR A 185 10.50 -10.67 10.55
CA THR A 185 11.42 -11.76 10.97
C THR A 185 11.31 -12.13 12.45
N VAL A 186 10.58 -11.35 13.24
CA VAL A 186 10.41 -11.55 14.68
C VAL A 186 8.93 -11.50 15.00
N PHE A 187 8.45 -12.51 15.72
CA PHE A 187 7.06 -12.62 16.15
C PHE A 187 6.96 -12.63 17.67
N ASP A 188 5.94 -11.96 18.18
CA ASP A 188 5.58 -12.08 19.59
C ASP A 188 4.84 -13.40 19.78
N SER A 189 5.19 -14.14 20.83
CA SER A 189 4.50 -15.35 21.26
C SER A 189 3.84 -15.12 22.62
N LEU A 190 2.66 -15.68 22.77
CA LEU A 190 1.83 -15.58 23.96
C LEU A 190 1.63 -16.99 24.52
N GLU A 191 2.04 -17.19 25.76
CA GLU A 191 1.92 -18.48 26.45
C GLU A 191 0.60 -18.52 27.22
N ILE A 192 -0.32 -19.39 26.81
CA ILE A 192 -1.64 -19.57 27.41
C ILE A 192 -1.75 -21.04 27.81
N GLU A 193 -1.99 -21.30 29.11
CA GLU A 193 -2.14 -22.65 29.66
C GLU A 193 -0.97 -23.61 29.30
N GLY A 194 0.26 -23.09 29.34
CA GLY A 194 1.48 -23.86 29.03
C GLY A 194 1.71 -24.16 27.55
N LYS A 195 0.91 -23.58 26.64
CA LYS A 195 1.09 -23.68 25.18
C LYS A 195 1.44 -22.31 24.61
N ALA A 196 2.49 -22.26 23.79
CA ALA A 196 2.92 -21.04 23.11
C ALA A 196 2.17 -20.86 21.77
N TYR A 197 1.61 -19.67 21.57
CA TYR A 197 0.96 -19.28 20.32
C TYR A 197 1.60 -18.01 19.74
N TYR A 198 1.78 -17.95 18.42
CA TYR A 198 2.27 -16.76 17.74
C TYR A 198 1.16 -15.72 17.61
N VAL A 199 1.48 -14.47 17.90
CA VAL A 199 0.60 -13.32 17.71
C VAL A 199 0.69 -12.84 16.27
N LEU A 200 -0.33 -13.15 15.46
CA LEU A 200 -0.40 -12.77 14.06
C LEU A 200 -0.87 -11.32 13.90
N ALA A 201 -1.92 -10.95 14.61
CA ALA A 201 -2.49 -9.61 14.62
C ALA A 201 -3.02 -9.24 16.00
N LYS A 202 -3.01 -7.94 16.29
CA LYS A 202 -3.64 -7.34 17.47
C LYS A 202 -4.65 -6.32 16.99
N TYR A 203 -5.90 -6.50 17.38
CA TYR A 203 -7.01 -5.60 17.10
C TYR A 203 -7.65 -5.21 18.42
N SER A 204 -7.62 -3.93 18.79
CA SER A 204 -8.09 -3.40 20.08
C SER A 204 -7.67 -4.29 21.27
N ASP A 205 -8.60 -5.10 21.77
CA ASP A 205 -8.49 -6.00 22.93
C ASP A 205 -8.37 -7.48 22.57
N THR A 206 -8.39 -7.81 21.27
CA THR A 206 -8.35 -9.18 20.75
C THR A 206 -7.05 -9.46 20.02
N PHE A 207 -6.41 -10.56 20.38
CA PHE A 207 -5.27 -11.12 19.69
C PHE A 207 -5.72 -12.26 18.79
N ILE A 208 -5.24 -12.24 17.56
CA ILE A 208 -5.35 -13.37 16.64
C ILE A 208 -4.07 -14.17 16.79
N LEU A 209 -4.25 -15.38 17.32
CA LEU A 209 -3.19 -16.30 17.65
C LEU A 209 -3.18 -17.48 16.68
N ALA A 210 -2.01 -18.03 16.41
CA ALA A 210 -1.88 -19.26 15.67
C ALA A 210 -0.70 -20.10 16.14
N LYS A 211 -0.75 -21.41 15.90
CA LYS A 211 0.34 -22.33 16.23
C LYS A 211 1.51 -22.23 15.26
N SER A 212 1.26 -21.84 14.02
CA SER A 212 2.30 -21.58 13.01
C SER A 212 2.20 -20.16 12.45
N THR A 213 3.28 -19.68 11.87
CA THR A 213 3.35 -18.36 11.21
C THR A 213 2.96 -18.40 9.72
N ARG A 214 2.65 -19.58 9.16
CA ARG A 214 2.31 -19.75 7.74
C ARG A 214 0.81 -19.55 7.48
N ALA A 215 0.48 -19.10 6.26
CA ALA A 215 -0.88 -18.87 5.78
C ALA A 215 -1.76 -20.14 5.68
N THR A 216 -1.16 -21.33 5.73
CA THR A 216 -1.85 -22.63 5.69
C THR A 216 -2.26 -23.11 7.08
N ASN A 217 -2.75 -22.20 7.92
CA ASN A 217 -3.28 -22.57 9.22
C ASN A 217 -4.78 -22.82 9.09
N ASP A 218 -5.20 -24.07 9.26
CA ASP A 218 -6.62 -24.45 9.26
C ASP A 218 -7.37 -23.97 10.52
N SER A 219 -6.63 -23.50 11.54
CA SER A 219 -7.22 -23.01 12.80
C SER A 219 -6.49 -21.79 13.34
N PHE A 220 -7.29 -20.80 13.75
CA PHE A 220 -6.85 -19.58 14.45
C PHE A 220 -7.53 -19.53 15.81
N TYR A 221 -6.83 -18.97 16.79
CA TYR A 221 -7.33 -18.80 18.14
C TYR A 221 -7.57 -17.31 18.39
N LEU A 222 -8.74 -16.99 18.94
CA LEU A 222 -9.09 -15.64 19.34
C LEU A 222 -8.87 -15.52 20.84
N TYR A 223 -7.95 -14.65 21.24
CA TYR A 223 -7.70 -14.39 22.64
C TYR A 223 -8.06 -12.94 22.97
N LYS A 224 -9.14 -12.76 23.74
CA LYS A 224 -9.51 -11.45 24.28
C LYS A 224 -8.76 -11.22 25.58
N MET A 225 -8.01 -10.13 25.63
CA MET A 225 -7.20 -9.79 26.79
C MET A 225 -8.11 -9.48 27.98
N ASN A 226 -8.06 -10.32 29.01
CA ASN A 226 -8.75 -10.07 30.27
C ASN A 226 -7.75 -9.51 31.27
N ILE A 227 -8.05 -8.33 31.82
CA ILE A 227 -7.16 -7.52 32.69
C ILE A 227 -6.79 -8.29 33.97
N ASN A 228 -7.57 -9.32 34.33
CA ASN A 228 -7.41 -10.09 35.55
C ASN A 228 -6.41 -11.25 35.44
N PHE A 229 -5.84 -11.53 34.25
CA PHE A 229 -4.89 -12.63 34.06
C PHE A 229 -3.52 -12.13 33.59
N LEU A 230 -2.47 -12.47 34.34
CA LEU A 230 -1.10 -12.15 33.98
C LEU A 230 -0.63 -13.06 32.82
N CYS A 231 -0.48 -12.49 31.63
CA CYS A 231 0.03 -13.21 30.46
C CYS A 231 1.54 -13.05 30.33
N ARG A 232 2.25 -14.13 30.00
CA ARG A 232 3.66 -14.07 29.63
C ARG A 232 3.79 -13.86 28.12
N VAL A 233 4.40 -12.74 27.74
CA VAL A 233 4.75 -12.43 26.34
C VAL A 233 6.23 -12.70 26.15
N ARG A 234 6.59 -13.49 25.15
CA ARG A 234 7.97 -13.75 24.76
C ARG A 234 8.18 -13.39 23.30
N VAL A 235 9.22 -12.62 23.02
CA VAL A 235 9.64 -12.29 21.65
C VAL A 235 10.43 -13.48 21.09
N VAL A 236 9.99 -14.03 19.96
CA VAL A 236 10.61 -15.21 19.33
C VAL A 236 11.11 -14.83 17.94
N ASN A 237 12.40 -15.08 17.69
CA ASN A 237 12.99 -14.91 16.37
C ASN A 237 12.72 -16.17 15.53
N THR A 238 11.96 -16.03 14.44
CA THR A 238 11.60 -17.17 13.57
C THR A 238 12.78 -17.69 12.76
N GLN A 239 13.88 -16.93 12.62
CA GLN A 239 15.11 -17.42 11.99
C GLN A 239 15.81 -18.50 12.84
N ASN A 240 15.63 -18.47 14.17
CA ASN A 240 16.22 -19.45 15.08
C ASN A 240 15.35 -20.71 15.27
N VAL A 241 14.10 -20.69 14.79
CA VAL A 241 13.16 -21.84 14.89
C VAL A 241 13.32 -22.78 13.68
N LEU A 242 13.81 -22.28 12.54
CA LEU A 242 14.12 -23.09 11.35
C LEU A 242 15.35 -24.03 11.51
N THR A 243 15.98 -24.05 12.69
CA THR A 243 17.15 -24.90 12.99
C THR A 243 16.89 -25.99 14.03
N GLN A 244 15.67 -26.12 14.55
CA GLN A 244 15.30 -27.30 15.34
C GLN A 244 14.62 -28.32 14.41
N PRO A 245 15.21 -29.51 14.20
CA PRO A 245 14.47 -30.63 13.63
C PRO A 245 13.41 -31.08 14.64
N ASP A 246 12.29 -31.56 14.11
CA ASP A 246 11.17 -32.17 14.86
C ASP A 246 11.63 -33.23 15.87
#